data_AF-A0A6J5K461-F1
#
_entry.id   AF-A0A6J5K461-F1
#
_cell.length_a   1.000
_cell.length_b   1.000
_cell.length_c   1.000
_cell.angle_alpha   90.00
_cell.angle_beta   90.00
_cell.angle_gamma   90.00
#
_symmetry.space_group_name_H-M   'P 1'
#
loop_
_entity.id
_entity.type
_entity.pdbx_description
1 polymer ?
#
loop_
_entity_poly.entity_id
_entity_poly.type
_entity_poly.pdbx_seq_one_letter_code
_entity_poly.pdbx_strand_id
1 'polypeptide(L)'
;MTYRSSHLDRRAKAFKGKGDPLAELPPFHVSRVAGRTGFRVLLRSYEHWLDETVTEMGALAQESVTGGLDASLRCVRVALPSGATRHRLDWFMRGEPHAVAYSRVQSCFSRIPAPLRVYLQQCDARAKELNALESVFRYAASQLTMYLEHGTVKLRRTDHV
;
A
#
# COMPACT_ATOMS: atom_id res chain seq x y z
N MET A 1 1.56 -55.17 -15.83
CA MET A 1 2.42 -55.61 -14.71
C MET A 1 3.61 -56.30 -15.35
N THR A 2 4.87 -55.88 -15.27
CA THR A 2 5.68 -55.31 -14.18
C THR A 2 6.75 -54.34 -14.73
N TYR A 3 7.45 -53.69 -13.80
CA TYR A 3 8.18 -52.44 -13.88
C TYR A 3 9.72 -52.64 -13.83
N ARG A 4 10.46 -51.55 -14.14
CA ARG A 4 11.90 -51.22 -13.84
C ARG A 4 12.95 -51.82 -14.79
N SER A 5 14.05 -51.15 -15.15
CA SER A 5 14.80 -50.04 -14.53
C SER A 5 15.62 -49.27 -15.57
N SER A 6 15.82 -47.98 -15.28
CA SER A 6 16.73 -47.00 -15.89
C SER A 6 18.22 -47.34 -15.81
N HIS A 7 19.00 -46.88 -16.80
CA HIS A 7 20.22 -46.05 -16.70
C HIS A 7 20.91 -46.07 -18.08
N LEU A 8 20.94 -44.95 -18.81
CA LEU A 8 22.12 -44.06 -18.87
C LEU A 8 23.43 -44.85 -19.06
N ASP A 9 23.89 -45.00 -20.31
CA ASP A 9 25.26 -44.60 -20.63
C ASP A 9 25.57 -44.57 -22.14
N ARG A 10 26.35 -43.54 -22.52
CA ARG A 10 27.25 -43.47 -23.68
C ARG A 10 26.65 -43.47 -25.09
N ARG A 11 26.57 -42.28 -25.69
CA ARG A 11 27.70 -41.77 -26.51
C ARG A 11 27.47 -40.34 -27.00
N ALA A 12 28.47 -39.52 -26.71
CA ALA A 12 28.67 -38.17 -27.20
C ALA A 12 28.73 -38.10 -28.73
N LYS A 13 28.09 -37.07 -29.29
CA LYS A 13 28.63 -36.37 -30.47
C LYS A 13 28.80 -34.90 -30.11
N ALA A 14 30.03 -34.46 -30.33
CA ALA A 14 30.57 -33.17 -29.96
C ALA A 14 29.86 -32.03 -30.68
N PHE A 15 29.34 -31.07 -29.92
CA PHE A 15 29.05 -29.72 -30.43
C PHE A 15 30.26 -28.84 -30.09
N LYS A 16 31.05 -28.54 -31.11
CA LYS A 16 32.18 -27.61 -31.05
C LYS A 16 31.64 -26.19 -31.13
N GLY A 17 31.09 -25.68 -30.03
CA GLY A 17 30.81 -24.27 -29.83
C GLY A 17 31.91 -23.68 -28.97
N LYS A 18 32.66 -22.69 -29.48
CA LYS A 18 33.56 -21.87 -28.67
C LYS A 18 32.72 -21.24 -27.56
N GLY A 19 33.03 -21.60 -26.31
CA GLY A 19 32.36 -21.04 -25.15
C GLY A 19 32.74 -19.57 -24.98
N ASP A 20 31.72 -18.72 -24.86
CA ASP A 20 31.72 -17.76 -23.76
C ASP A 20 30.91 -18.42 -22.65
N PRO A 21 31.50 -18.77 -21.50
CA PRO A 21 30.73 -19.24 -20.37
C PRO A 21 29.96 -18.03 -19.85
N LEU A 22 28.63 -18.14 -19.85
CA LEU A 22 27.74 -17.36 -19.00
C LEU A 22 28.08 -15.86 -19.00
N ALA A 23 27.42 -15.11 -19.88
CA ALA A 23 27.09 -13.74 -19.50
C ALA A 23 26.22 -13.86 -18.23
N GLU A 24 26.87 -13.94 -17.08
CA GLU A 24 26.31 -13.60 -15.79
C GLU A 24 25.68 -12.25 -16.00
N LEU A 25 24.35 -12.23 -16.12
CA LEU A 25 23.60 -11.03 -15.82
C LEU A 25 24.16 -10.58 -14.46
N PRO A 26 24.74 -9.37 -14.38
CA PRO A 26 25.44 -8.97 -13.17
C PRO A 26 24.46 -9.17 -12.01
N PRO A 27 24.88 -9.84 -10.92
CA PRO A 27 24.05 -9.94 -9.74
C PRO A 27 23.65 -8.51 -9.40
N PHE A 28 22.35 -8.23 -9.28
CA PHE A 28 21.89 -6.93 -8.84
C PHE A 28 22.69 -6.60 -7.58
N HIS A 29 23.62 -5.66 -7.71
CA HIS A 29 24.60 -5.32 -6.70
C HIS A 29 23.85 -4.48 -5.65
N VAL A 30 23.04 -5.14 -4.82
CA VAL A 30 22.34 -4.53 -3.68
C VAL A 30 23.34 -3.84 -2.73
N SER A 31 24.62 -4.22 -2.82
CA SER A 31 25.74 -3.65 -2.07
C SER A 31 26.24 -2.27 -2.54
N ARG A 32 25.68 -1.64 -3.58
CA ARG A 32 25.99 -0.23 -3.93
C ARG A 32 24.86 0.78 -3.66
N VAL A 33 23.72 0.33 -3.13
CA VAL A 33 22.61 1.19 -2.68
C VAL A 33 22.64 1.43 -1.16
N ALA A 34 23.58 0.79 -0.44
CA ALA A 34 23.68 0.76 1.02
C ALA A 34 24.29 2.06 1.63
N GLY A 35 23.76 3.22 1.26
CA GLY A 35 24.16 4.51 1.82
C GLY A 35 23.00 5.52 1.84
N ARG A 36 23.26 6.71 2.37
CA ARG A 36 22.26 7.81 2.49
C ARG A 36 21.55 8.11 1.15
N THR A 37 22.22 7.90 0.02
CA THR A 37 21.63 8.07 -1.33
C THR A 37 20.52 7.06 -1.61
N GLY A 38 20.68 5.78 -1.25
CA GLY A 38 19.64 4.77 -1.42
C GLY A 38 18.40 5.06 -0.58
N PHE A 39 18.60 5.48 0.67
CA PHE A 39 17.50 5.90 1.54
C PHE A 39 16.78 7.15 1.04
N ARG A 40 17.46 8.09 0.37
CA ARG A 40 16.81 9.23 -0.29
C ARG A 40 15.94 8.80 -1.48
N VAL A 41 16.39 7.81 -2.27
CA VAL A 41 15.58 7.27 -3.37
C VAL A 41 14.34 6.58 -2.81
N LEU A 42 14.49 5.73 -1.78
CA LEU A 42 13.36 5.09 -1.10
C LEU A 42 12.39 6.11 -0.50
N LEU A 43 12.90 7.18 0.13
CA LEU A 43 12.06 8.25 0.66
C LEU A 43 11.19 8.86 -0.44
N ARG A 44 11.78 9.23 -1.58
CA ARG A 44 11.04 9.76 -2.74
C ARG A 44 9.99 8.78 -3.26
N SER A 45 10.28 7.49 -3.27
CA SER A 45 9.30 6.46 -3.66
C SER A 45 8.12 6.41 -2.69
N TYR A 46 8.36 6.44 -1.38
CA TYR A 46 7.28 6.45 -0.39
C TYR A 46 6.48 7.75 -0.40
N GLU A 47 7.13 8.90 -0.61
CA GLU A 47 6.44 10.18 -0.80
C GLU A 47 5.54 10.13 -2.03
N HIS A 48 6.04 9.61 -3.15
CA HIS A 48 5.27 9.44 -4.37
C HIS A 48 4.06 8.51 -4.18
N TRP A 49 4.25 7.33 -3.57
CA TRP A 49 3.13 6.43 -3.30
C TRP A 49 2.13 7.00 -2.29
N LEU A 50 2.59 7.82 -1.35
CA LEU A 50 1.71 8.56 -0.45
C LEU A 50 0.84 9.57 -1.22
N ASP A 51 1.44 10.32 -2.14
CA ASP A 51 0.72 11.27 -2.99
C ASP A 51 -0.31 10.59 -3.92
N GLU A 52 0.07 9.45 -4.52
CA GLU A 52 -0.85 8.62 -5.30
C GLU A 52 -2.01 8.11 -4.44
N THR A 53 -1.72 7.61 -3.24
CA THR A 53 -2.74 7.15 -2.30
C THR A 53 -3.69 8.28 -1.92
N VAL A 54 -3.19 9.48 -1.64
CA VAL A 54 -4.04 10.64 -1.30
C VAL A 54 -4.88 11.09 -2.50
N THR A 55 -4.32 11.02 -3.71
CA THR A 55 -5.06 11.28 -4.95
C THR A 55 -6.23 10.30 -5.10
N GLU A 56 -5.99 9.00 -4.92
CA GLU A 56 -7.04 7.98 -4.96
C GLU A 56 -8.09 8.16 -3.86
N MET A 57 -7.67 8.55 -2.65
CA MET A 57 -8.61 8.91 -1.58
C MET A 57 -9.50 10.08 -1.99
N GLY A 58 -8.92 11.12 -2.62
CA GLY A 58 -9.67 12.25 -3.16
C GLY A 58 -10.69 11.83 -4.21
N ALA A 59 -10.29 10.95 -5.14
CA ALA A 59 -11.16 10.43 -6.18
C ALA A 59 -12.35 9.64 -5.60
N LEU A 60 -12.09 8.72 -4.67
CA LEU A 60 -13.14 7.92 -4.02
C LEU A 60 -14.11 8.80 -3.20
N ALA A 61 -13.58 9.81 -2.49
CA ALA A 61 -14.42 10.77 -1.78
C ALA A 61 -15.32 11.53 -2.75
N GLN A 62 -14.77 12.03 -3.85
CA GLN A 62 -15.53 12.77 -4.87
C GLN A 62 -16.63 11.92 -5.50
N GLU A 63 -16.32 10.68 -5.88
CA GLU A 63 -17.29 9.72 -6.45
C GLU A 63 -18.46 9.45 -5.49
N SER A 64 -18.17 9.30 -4.20
CA SER A 64 -19.21 9.07 -3.19
C SER A 64 -20.15 10.28 -3.00
N VAL A 65 -19.64 11.50 -3.22
CA VAL A 65 -20.41 12.74 -3.09
C VAL A 65 -21.28 12.98 -4.33
N THR A 66 -20.73 12.77 -5.53
CA THR A 66 -21.47 12.98 -6.79
C THR A 66 -22.66 12.03 -6.94
N GLY A 67 -22.63 10.87 -6.28
CA GLY A 67 -23.76 9.95 -6.20
C GLY A 67 -24.99 10.48 -5.45
N GLY A 68 -24.91 11.65 -4.78
CA GLY A 68 -26.05 12.30 -4.14
C GLY A 68 -26.64 11.55 -2.94
N LEU A 69 -25.90 10.59 -2.39
CA LEU A 69 -26.33 9.71 -1.31
C LEU A 69 -26.46 10.45 0.04
N ASP A 70 -27.22 9.87 0.97
CA ASP A 70 -27.31 10.38 2.34
C ASP A 70 -26.05 10.09 3.17
N ALA A 71 -25.17 9.22 2.68
CA ALA A 71 -23.88 8.91 3.27
C ALA A 71 -22.79 9.09 2.21
N SER A 72 -21.71 9.77 2.56
CA SER A 72 -20.56 9.95 1.67
C SER A 72 -19.24 9.86 2.41
N LEU A 73 -18.21 9.45 1.70
CA LEU A 73 -16.83 9.49 2.17
C LEU A 73 -16.28 10.90 1.99
N ARG A 74 -15.47 11.34 2.94
CA ARG A 74 -14.71 12.59 2.81
C ARG A 74 -13.25 12.32 3.14
N CYS A 75 -12.36 12.86 2.31
CA CYS A 75 -10.93 12.89 2.58
C CYS A 75 -10.63 14.09 3.49
N VAL A 76 -10.42 13.83 4.77
CA VAL A 76 -10.14 14.84 5.79
C VAL A 76 -8.65 14.89 6.13
N ARG A 77 -8.19 16.07 6.51
CA ARG A 77 -6.83 16.29 7.03
C ARG A 77 -6.88 16.31 8.55
N VAL A 78 -6.11 15.45 9.20
CA VAL A 78 -6.05 15.30 10.66
C VAL A 78 -4.66 15.68 11.14
N ALA A 79 -4.57 16.66 12.03
CA ALA A 79 -3.31 16.99 12.68
C ALA A 79 -2.93 15.88 13.68
N LEU A 80 -1.70 15.39 13.58
CA LEU A 80 -1.12 14.45 14.53
C LEU A 80 -0.41 15.21 15.66
N PRO A 81 -0.28 14.60 16.86
CA PRO A 81 0.48 15.21 17.97
C PRO A 81 1.94 15.53 17.63
N SER A 82 2.50 14.90 16.61
CA SER A 82 3.85 15.17 16.10
C SER A 82 3.93 16.44 15.22
N GLY A 83 2.84 17.16 15.01
CA GLY A 83 2.76 18.30 14.09
C GLY A 83 2.58 17.92 12.61
N ALA A 84 2.63 16.62 12.28
CA ALA A 84 2.40 16.12 10.92
C ALA A 84 0.90 16.09 10.59
N THR A 85 0.53 16.28 9.32
CA THR A 85 -0.88 16.25 8.88
C THR A 85 -1.20 14.97 8.12
N ARG A 86 -2.06 14.12 8.68
CA ARG A 86 -2.53 12.87 8.08
C ARG A 86 -3.73 13.06 7.17
N HIS A 87 -3.84 12.29 6.10
CA HIS A 87 -5.06 12.20 5.30
C HIS A 87 -5.86 10.96 5.73
N ARG A 88 -7.18 11.10 5.83
CA ARG A 88 -8.05 10.00 6.21
C ARG A 88 -9.37 10.06 5.46
N LEU A 89 -9.84 8.91 5.01
CA LEU A 89 -11.20 8.73 4.52
C LEU A 89 -12.10 8.35 5.70
N ASP A 90 -13.07 9.20 5.98
CA ASP A 90 -14.08 8.96 6.99
C ASP A 90 -15.49 9.10 6.40
N TRP A 91 -16.44 8.37 6.96
CA TRP A 91 -17.84 8.42 6.57
C TRP A 91 -18.56 9.59 7.21
N PHE A 92 -19.40 10.26 6.45
CA PHE A 92 -20.28 11.33 6.92
C PHE A 92 -21.70 11.06 6.45
N MET A 93 -22.67 11.40 7.29
CA MET A 93 -24.08 11.40 6.92
C MET A 93 -24.51 12.83 6.61
N ARG A 94 -25.54 12.99 5.77
CA ARG A 94 -26.15 14.29 5.48
C ARG A 94 -26.67 14.91 6.77
N GLY A 95 -26.29 16.17 7.02
CA GLY A 95 -26.67 16.91 8.22
C GLY A 95 -25.84 16.58 9.47
N GLU A 96 -24.98 15.57 9.42
CA GLU A 96 -24.05 15.26 10.52
C GLU A 96 -22.71 15.99 10.29
N PRO A 97 -22.27 16.83 11.24
CA PRO A 97 -21.01 17.57 11.10
C PRO A 97 -19.77 16.70 11.38
N HIS A 98 -19.95 15.59 12.09
CA HIS A 98 -18.86 14.71 12.51
C HIS A 98 -18.82 13.43 11.69
N ALA A 99 -17.63 12.84 11.63
CA ALA A 99 -17.43 11.52 11.08
C ALA A 99 -18.26 10.48 11.87
N VAL A 100 -18.83 9.52 11.17
CA VAL A 100 -19.60 8.41 11.74
C VAL A 100 -18.94 7.07 11.43
N ALA A 101 -19.17 6.08 12.28
CA ALA A 101 -18.76 4.72 11.98
C ALA A 101 -19.55 4.15 10.80
N TYR A 102 -18.92 3.29 10.00
CA TYR A 102 -19.60 2.65 8.87
C TYR A 102 -20.80 1.78 9.31
N SER A 103 -20.78 1.20 10.51
CA SER A 103 -21.94 0.49 11.07
C SER A 103 -23.19 1.37 11.17
N ARG A 104 -23.01 2.67 11.44
CA ARG A 104 -24.12 3.64 11.44
C ARG A 104 -24.63 3.89 10.02
N VAL A 105 -23.74 3.97 9.03
CA VAL A 105 -24.13 4.06 7.60
C VAL A 105 -24.91 2.80 7.18
N GLN A 106 -24.43 1.62 7.57
CA GLN A 106 -25.10 0.34 7.31
C GLN A 106 -26.50 0.27 7.92
N SER A 107 -26.72 0.83 9.11
CA SER A 107 -28.05 0.87 9.73
C SER A 107 -29.10 1.60 8.89
N CYS A 108 -28.67 2.49 7.98
CA CYS A 108 -29.54 3.23 7.07
C CYS A 108 -29.80 2.49 5.74
N PHE A 109 -29.24 1.29 5.53
CA PHE A 109 -29.36 0.57 4.25
C PHE A 109 -30.80 0.22 3.86
N SER A 110 -31.71 0.14 4.83
CA SER A 110 -33.15 -0.04 4.56
C SER A 110 -33.73 1.05 3.65
N ARG A 111 -33.16 2.27 3.68
CA ARG A 111 -33.56 3.41 2.85
C ARG A 111 -32.79 3.52 1.54
N ILE A 112 -31.77 2.68 1.35
CA ILE A 112 -30.87 2.71 0.19
C ILE A 112 -31.27 1.59 -0.78
N PRO A 113 -31.39 1.87 -2.10
CA PRO A 113 -31.60 0.85 -3.12
C PRO A 113 -30.56 -0.27 -3.05
N ALA A 114 -31.00 -1.52 -3.19
CA ALA A 114 -30.13 -2.69 -3.02
C ALA A 114 -28.82 -2.67 -3.85
N PRO A 115 -28.81 -2.23 -5.13
CA PRO A 115 -27.57 -2.15 -5.91
C PRO A 115 -26.52 -1.20 -5.31
N LEU A 116 -26.97 -0.10 -4.71
CA LEU A 116 -26.08 0.90 -4.10
C LEU A 116 -25.47 0.41 -2.78
N ARG A 117 -26.09 -0.56 -2.11
CA ARG A 117 -25.55 -1.15 -0.87
C ARG A 117 -24.23 -1.87 -1.13
N VAL A 118 -24.15 -2.62 -2.22
CA VAL A 118 -22.93 -3.35 -2.63
C VAL A 118 -21.81 -2.36 -2.95
N TYR A 119 -22.13 -1.30 -3.70
CA TYR A 119 -21.20 -0.22 -3.98
C TYR A 119 -20.68 0.42 -2.68
N LEU A 120 -21.55 0.79 -1.73
CA LEU A 120 -21.14 1.37 -0.45
C LEU A 120 -20.27 0.43 0.41
N GLN A 121 -20.48 -0.89 0.31
CA GLN A 121 -19.60 -1.87 0.96
C GLN A 121 -18.22 -1.92 0.31
N GLN A 122 -18.15 -1.84 -1.01
CA GLN A 122 -16.88 -1.76 -1.74
C GLN A 122 -16.14 -0.46 -1.42
N CYS A 123 -16.85 0.68 -1.34
CA CYS A 123 -16.27 1.95 -0.90
C CYS A 123 -15.68 1.85 0.51
N ASP A 124 -16.37 1.20 1.45
CA ASP A 124 -15.86 1.03 2.82
C ASP A 124 -14.60 0.16 2.87
N ALA A 125 -14.59 -0.96 2.14
CA ALA A 125 -13.42 -1.82 2.01
C ALA A 125 -12.23 -1.04 1.41
N ARG A 126 -12.46 -0.32 0.29
CA ARG A 126 -11.43 0.47 -0.37
C ARG A 126 -10.94 1.62 0.52
N ALA A 127 -11.82 2.28 1.26
CA ALA A 127 -11.45 3.34 2.18
C ALA A 127 -10.54 2.83 3.31
N LYS A 128 -10.81 1.63 3.85
CA LYS A 128 -9.94 0.99 4.85
C LYS A 128 -8.57 0.66 4.29
N GLU A 129 -8.50 0.12 3.07
CA GLU A 129 -7.24 -0.16 2.38
C GLU A 129 -6.42 1.11 2.18
N LEU A 130 -7.02 2.15 1.60
CA LEU A 130 -6.34 3.43 1.35
C LEU A 130 -5.87 4.10 2.65
N ASN A 131 -6.70 4.08 3.70
CA ASN A 131 -6.31 4.58 5.02
C ASN A 131 -5.13 3.80 5.61
N ALA A 132 -5.05 2.49 5.37
CA ALA A 132 -3.94 1.66 5.83
C ALA A 132 -2.65 1.96 5.04
N LEU A 133 -2.74 2.04 3.70
CA LEU A 133 -1.62 2.40 2.82
C LEU A 133 -1.06 3.77 3.18
N GLU A 134 -1.94 4.76 3.33
CA GLU A 134 -1.58 6.11 3.76
C GLU A 134 -0.80 6.08 5.08
N SER A 135 -1.27 5.29 6.06
CA SER A 135 -0.61 5.15 7.35
C SER A 135 0.78 4.54 7.23
N VAL A 136 0.92 3.50 6.40
CA VAL A 136 2.16 2.75 6.22
C VAL A 136 3.19 3.60 5.49
N PHE A 137 2.83 4.19 4.36
CA PHE A 137 3.73 5.00 3.55
C PHE A 137 4.17 6.26 4.29
N ARG A 138 3.25 6.94 4.98
CA ARG A 138 3.61 8.08 5.82
C ARG A 138 4.56 7.71 6.94
N TYR A 139 4.30 6.59 7.62
CA TYR A 139 5.18 6.13 8.69
C TYR A 139 6.57 5.77 8.14
N ALA A 140 6.64 5.05 7.02
CA ALA A 140 7.89 4.71 6.35
C ALA A 140 8.67 5.96 5.93
N ALA A 141 8.02 6.91 5.26
CA ALA A 141 8.62 8.19 4.88
C ALA A 141 9.15 8.93 6.12
N SER A 142 8.35 9.02 7.20
CA SER A 142 8.78 9.66 8.45
C SER A 142 10.00 8.99 9.08
N GLN A 143 10.10 7.64 9.06
CA GLN A 143 11.28 6.93 9.56
C GLN A 143 12.52 7.23 8.71
N LEU A 144 12.36 7.27 7.39
CA LEU A 144 13.46 7.57 6.46
C LEU A 144 13.93 9.01 6.61
N THR A 145 13.02 9.97 6.73
CA THR A 145 13.34 11.37 7.02
C THR A 145 14.13 11.49 8.32
N MET A 146 13.65 10.87 9.41
CA MET A 146 14.38 10.88 10.70
C MET A 146 15.78 10.29 10.60
N TYR A 147 15.93 9.17 9.89
CA TYR A 147 17.25 8.55 9.68
C TYR A 147 18.17 9.45 8.86
N LEU A 148 17.65 10.06 7.80
CA LEU A 148 18.42 10.94 6.94
C LEU A 148 18.81 12.24 7.67
N GLU A 149 17.94 12.83 8.47
CA GLU A 149 18.19 14.11 9.14
C GLU A 149 18.99 13.94 10.44
N HIS A 150 18.65 12.95 11.26
CA HIS A 150 19.17 12.81 12.62
C HIS A 150 19.98 11.53 12.84
N GLY A 151 20.08 10.64 11.84
CA GLY A 151 20.78 9.37 11.98
C GLY A 151 20.08 8.36 12.88
N THR A 152 18.81 8.60 13.24
CA THR A 152 18.04 7.78 14.20
C THR A 152 16.70 7.33 13.60
N VAL A 153 16.15 6.25 14.12
CA VAL A 153 14.85 5.68 13.72
C VAL A 153 14.02 5.44 14.99
N LYS A 154 12.71 5.69 14.95
CA LYS A 154 11.80 5.36 16.06
C LYS A 154 11.52 3.87 16.04
N LEU A 155 12.18 3.13 16.93
CA LEU A 155 11.81 1.76 17.24
C LEU A 155 10.45 1.74 17.93
N ARG A 156 9.47 1.06 17.35
CA ARG A 156 8.29 0.66 18.12
C ARG A 156 8.77 -0.34 19.17
N ARG A 157 8.49 -0.08 20.45
CA ARG A 157 8.63 -1.11 21.50
C ARG A 157 7.74 -2.28 21.07
N THR A 158 8.36 -3.39 20.74
CA THR A 158 7.69 -4.69 20.78
C THR A 158 7.61 -5.05 22.25
N ASP A 159 6.51 -4.67 22.90
CA ASP A 159 6.20 -5.19 24.22
C ASP A 159 6.00 -6.70 24.03
N HIS A 160 7.01 -7.49 24.43
CA HIS A 160 6.90 -8.93 24.55
C HIS A 160 5.89 -9.20 25.67
N VAL A 161 4.69 -9.64 25.28
CA VAL A 161 3.71 -10.27 26.17
C VAL A 161 3.90 -11.78 26.08
#